data_AF-A0AA41DN70-F1
#
_entry.id   AF-A0AA41DN70-F1
#
_cell.length_a   1.000
_cell.length_b   1.000
_cell.length_c   1.000
_cell.angle_alpha   90.00
_cell.angle_beta   90.00
_cell.angle_gamma   90.00
#
_symmetry.space_group_name_H-M   'P 1'
#
loop_
_entity.id
_entity.type
_entity.pdbx_description
1 polymer ?
#
loop_
_entity_poly.entity_id
_entity_poly.type
_entity_poly.pdbx_seq_one_letter_code
_entity_poly.pdbx_strand_id
1 'polypeptide(L)'
;MARERDGWEWVDGAPRWAPTVSLQIAEILGGLYGHEYDERRAELEDLVRAVYRDAAEKLYGESERSDLDLGQSIGFQKAADLIFPNYPEESDSE
;
A
#
# COMPACT_ATOMS: atom_id res chain seq x y z
N MET A 1 -2.77 21.62 8.23
CA MET A 1 -1.81 20.69 7.61
C MET A 1 -2.49 19.34 7.57
N ALA A 2 -2.60 18.72 6.41
CA ALA A 2 -3.30 17.46 6.25
C ALA A 2 -2.46 16.49 5.41
N ARG A 3 -2.22 15.29 5.95
CA ARG A 3 -1.40 14.25 5.30
C ARG A 3 -1.79 14.00 3.85
N GLU A 4 -3.09 13.92 3.59
CA GLU A 4 -3.65 13.61 2.26
C GLU A 4 -3.38 14.71 1.22
N ARG A 5 -3.20 15.95 1.65
CA ARG A 5 -3.04 17.10 0.74
C ARG A 5 -1.58 17.56 0.66
N ASP A 6 -0.87 17.56 1.79
CA ASP A 6 0.46 18.17 1.90
C ASP A 6 1.56 17.16 2.23
N GLY A 7 1.22 15.90 2.52
CA GLY A 7 2.17 14.85 2.91
C GLY A 7 2.73 14.97 4.33
N TRP A 8 2.43 16.08 5.01
CA TRP A 8 2.80 16.36 6.39
C TRP A 8 1.64 16.14 7.35
N GLU A 9 1.97 15.65 8.54
CA GLU A 9 1.04 15.52 9.66
C GLU A 9 1.69 15.97 10.97
N TRP A 10 0.86 16.25 11.98
CA TRP A 10 1.32 16.64 13.30
C TRP A 10 1.19 15.47 14.27
N VAL A 11 2.31 14.95 14.77
CA VAL A 11 2.37 13.79 15.67
C VAL A 11 3.28 14.14 16.83
N ASP A 12 2.81 13.93 18.06
CA ASP A 12 3.57 14.15 19.31
C ASP A 12 4.25 15.53 19.42
N GLY A 13 3.57 16.57 18.95
CA GLY A 13 4.06 17.95 19.05
C GLY A 13 5.09 18.35 17.99
N ALA A 14 5.36 17.51 16.99
CA ALA A 14 6.28 17.80 15.90
C ALA A 14 5.67 17.53 14.52
N PRO A 15 6.11 18.24 13.46
CA PRO A 15 5.75 17.91 12.10
C PRO A 15 6.48 16.63 11.66
N ARG A 16 5.75 15.69 11.07
CA ARG A 16 6.28 14.45 10.48
C ARG A 16 5.95 14.40 8.99
N TRP A 17 6.96 14.08 8.18
CA TRP A 17 6.75 13.72 6.78
C TRP A 17 6.22 12.28 6.70
N ALA A 18 5.00 12.12 6.21
CA ALA A 18 4.32 10.84 6.12
C ALA A 18 3.37 10.82 4.91
N PRO A 19 3.88 10.98 3.68
CA PRO A 19 3.04 11.20 2.51
C PRO A 19 2.12 10.01 2.21
N THR A 20 1.08 10.28 1.43
CA THR A 20 0.36 9.20 0.74
C THR A 20 1.23 8.67 -0.40
N VAL A 21 0.96 7.46 -0.87
CA VAL A 21 1.67 6.90 -2.03
C VAL A 21 1.55 7.84 -3.24
N SER A 22 0.35 8.36 -3.52
CA SER A 22 0.13 9.26 -4.65
C SER A 22 0.97 10.55 -4.57
N LEU A 23 1.10 11.14 -3.38
CA LEU A 23 1.95 12.31 -3.18
C LEU A 23 3.43 11.98 -3.35
N GLN A 24 3.88 10.84 -2.81
CA GLN A 24 5.28 10.43 -2.96
C GLN A 24 5.63 10.11 -4.41
N ILE A 25 4.71 9.49 -5.17
CA ILE A 25 4.87 9.29 -6.61
C ILE A 25 4.95 10.64 -7.34
N ALA A 26 4.05 11.58 -7.05
CA ALA A 26 4.06 12.90 -7.67
C ALA A 26 5.38 13.66 -7.41
N GLU A 27 5.92 13.56 -6.20
CA GLU A 27 7.21 14.17 -5.83
C GLU A 27 8.38 13.55 -6.62
N ILE A 28 8.41 12.21 -6.76
CA ILE A 28 9.45 11.50 -7.52
C ILE A 28 9.38 11.82 -9.01
N LEU A 29 8.17 11.93 -9.57
CA LEU A 29 7.95 12.23 -10.98
C LEU A 29 8.13 13.73 -11.30
N GLY A 30 8.35 14.57 -10.29
CA GLY A 30 8.53 16.01 -10.45
C GLY A 30 9.63 16.32 -11.47
N GLY A 31 9.27 17.03 -12.53
CA GLY A 31 10.20 17.43 -13.59
C GLY A 31 10.36 16.41 -14.74
N LEU A 32 9.71 15.25 -14.67
CA LEU A 32 9.56 14.34 -15.80
C LEU A 32 8.35 14.72 -16.66
N TYR A 33 8.44 14.47 -17.97
CA TYR A 33 7.37 14.81 -18.92
C TYR A 33 7.24 13.76 -20.02
N GLY A 34 6.06 13.71 -20.64
CA GLY A 34 5.79 12.85 -21.80
C GLY A 34 6.03 11.37 -21.49
N HIS A 35 6.67 10.66 -22.42
CA HIS A 35 6.85 9.21 -22.33
C HIS A 35 7.64 8.77 -21.09
N GLU A 36 8.68 9.52 -20.71
CA GLU A 36 9.49 9.22 -19.52
C GLU A 36 8.67 9.30 -18.22
N TYR A 37 7.74 10.26 -18.14
CA TYR A 37 6.81 10.36 -17.01
C TYR A 37 5.90 9.14 -16.94
N ASP A 38 5.32 8.73 -18.06
CA ASP A 38 4.37 7.61 -18.10
C ASP A 38 5.05 6.28 -17.76
N GLU A 39 6.23 6.02 -18.32
CA GLU A 39 7.01 4.81 -18.01
C GLU A 39 7.41 4.78 -16.53
N ARG A 40 7.98 5.87 -16.01
CA ARG A 40 8.38 5.92 -14.59
C ARG A 40 7.21 5.81 -13.65
N ARG A 41 6.07 6.39 -14.01
CA ARG A 41 4.85 6.25 -13.23
C ARG A 41 4.41 4.80 -13.14
N ALA A 42 4.38 4.09 -14.27
CA ALA A 42 4.00 2.68 -14.31
C ALA A 42 4.93 1.82 -13.45
N GLU A 43 6.26 2.01 -13.56
CA GLU A 43 7.24 1.30 -12.72
C GLU A 43 7.04 1.56 -11.22
N LEU A 44 6.72 2.80 -10.83
CA LEU A 44 6.45 3.15 -9.43
C LEU A 44 5.14 2.54 -8.93
N GLU A 45 4.10 2.52 -9.74
CA GLU A 45 2.82 1.88 -9.39
C GLU A 45 3.00 0.36 -9.24
N ASP A 46 3.80 -0.29 -10.08
CA ASP A 46 4.17 -1.70 -9.96
C ASP A 46 4.97 -1.98 -8.69
N LEU A 47 5.94 -1.11 -8.34
CA LEU A 47 6.69 -1.22 -7.10
C LEU A 47 5.78 -1.12 -5.87
N VAL A 48 4.87 -0.15 -5.85
CA VAL A 48 3.87 0.01 -4.76
C VAL A 48 3.04 -1.26 -4.63
N ARG A 49 2.59 -1.81 -5.76
CA ARG A 49 1.80 -3.05 -5.78
C ARG A 49 2.58 -4.23 -5.20
N ALA A 50 3.86 -4.36 -5.53
CA ALA A 50 4.75 -5.37 -4.95
C ALA A 50 4.91 -5.18 -3.43
N VAL A 51 5.11 -3.94 -2.96
CA VAL A 51 5.22 -3.65 -1.52
C VAL A 51 3.94 -3.98 -0.77
N TYR A 52 2.77 -3.71 -1.33
CA TYR A 52 1.49 -4.09 -0.71
C TYR A 52 1.29 -5.60 -0.68
N ARG A 53 1.72 -6.32 -1.72
CA ARG A 53 1.72 -7.78 -1.72
C ARG A 53 2.62 -8.34 -0.61
N ASP A 54 3.87 -7.88 -0.52
CA ASP A 54 4.81 -8.30 0.53
C ASP A 54 4.27 -8.04 1.95
N ALA A 55 3.58 -6.90 2.13
CA ALA A 55 2.94 -6.57 3.40
C ALA A 55 1.77 -7.50 3.73
N ALA A 56 0.93 -7.81 2.75
CA ALA A 56 -0.18 -8.75 2.90
C ALA A 56 0.32 -10.17 3.21
N GLU A 57 1.36 -10.65 2.51
CA GLU A 57 1.99 -11.94 2.76
C GLU A 57 2.53 -12.06 4.19
N LYS A 58 3.16 -11.00 4.71
CA LYS A 58 3.60 -10.96 6.11
C LYS A 58 2.43 -11.07 7.08
N LEU A 59 1.32 -10.39 6.82
CA LEU A 59 0.13 -10.46 7.66
C LEU A 59 -0.50 -11.86 7.63
N TYR A 60 -0.57 -12.51 6.47
CA TYR A 60 -1.00 -13.91 6.39
C TYR A 60 -0.07 -14.82 7.18
N GLY A 61 1.25 -14.64 7.06
CA GLY A 61 2.23 -15.40 7.86
C GLY A 61 2.06 -15.22 9.37
N GLU A 62 1.80 -13.99 9.84
CA GLU A 62 1.49 -13.74 11.25
C GLU A 62 0.17 -14.39 11.67
N SER A 63 -0.81 -14.51 10.77
CA SER A 63 -2.12 -15.12 11.08
C SER A 63 -2.03 -16.62 11.42
N GLU A 64 -0.96 -17.29 11.03
CA GLU A 64 -0.73 -18.74 11.24
C GLU A 64 -0.01 -19.04 12.56
N ARG A 65 0.33 -18.01 13.34
CA ARG A 65 1.00 -18.18 14.63
C ARG A 65 0.14 -18.95 15.63
N SER A 66 0.76 -19.92 16.29
CA SER A 66 0.09 -20.83 17.22
C SER A 66 -0.31 -20.21 18.55
N ASP A 67 0.24 -19.03 18.89
CA ASP A 67 -0.05 -18.30 20.12
C ASP A 67 -1.24 -17.33 20.00
N LEU A 68 -1.85 -17.23 18.82
CA LEU A 68 -3.00 -16.35 18.58
C LEU A 68 -4.33 -17.01 18.94
N ASP A 69 -5.27 -16.18 19.41
CA ASP A 69 -6.67 -16.57 19.43
C ASP A 69 -7.31 -16.48 18.01
N LEU A 70 -8.49 -17.09 17.85
CA LEU A 70 -9.20 -17.12 16.57
C LEU A 70 -9.52 -15.71 16.04
N GLY A 71 -9.83 -14.76 16.93
CA GLY A 71 -10.15 -13.39 16.56
C GLY A 71 -8.93 -12.64 16.01
N GLN A 72 -7.76 -12.86 16.62
CA GLN A 72 -6.49 -12.30 16.17
C GLN A 72 -6.07 -12.86 14.82
N SER A 73 -6.15 -14.19 14.63
CA SER A 73 -5.83 -14.83 13.35
C SER A 73 -6.71 -14.29 12.21
N ILE A 74 -8.04 -14.25 12.42
CA ILE A 74 -8.98 -13.66 11.45
C ILE A 74 -8.70 -12.17 11.23
N GLY A 75 -8.29 -11.44 12.27
CA GLY A 75 -7.93 -10.03 12.18
C GLY A 75 -6.77 -9.78 11.23
N PHE A 76 -5.70 -10.59 11.33
CA PHE A 76 -4.57 -10.50 10.41
C PHE A 76 -4.95 -10.84 8.96
N GLN A 77 -5.73 -11.88 8.74
CA GLN A 77 -6.21 -12.26 7.40
C GLN A 77 -7.04 -11.13 6.77
N LYS A 78 -8.00 -10.57 7.52
CA LYS A 78 -8.81 -9.43 7.04
C LYS A 78 -7.96 -8.19 6.76
N ALA A 79 -6.94 -7.92 7.57
CA ALA A 79 -6.04 -6.80 7.33
C ALA A 79 -5.24 -7.00 6.02
N ALA A 80 -4.79 -8.23 5.75
CA ALA A 80 -4.13 -8.58 4.50
C ALA A 80 -5.07 -8.37 3.30
N ASP A 81 -6.30 -8.89 3.37
CA ASP A 81 -7.32 -8.75 2.31
C ASP A 81 -7.66 -7.28 2.00
N LEU A 82 -7.62 -6.40 3.02
CA LEU A 82 -7.87 -4.96 2.84
C LEU A 82 -6.70 -4.25 2.15
N ILE A 83 -5.46 -4.67 2.42
CA ILE A 83 -4.24 -4.06 1.85
C ILE A 83 -4.01 -4.53 0.42
N PHE A 84 -4.18 -5.83 0.17
CA PHE A 84 -3.98 -6.45 -1.13
C PHE A 84 -5.13 -7.40 -1.41
N PRO A 85 -6.29 -6.89 -1.87
CA PRO A 85 -7.41 -7.74 -2.18
C PRO A 85 -7.03 -8.67 -3.34
N ASN A 86 -7.20 -9.97 -3.13
CA ASN A 86 -7.28 -10.90 -4.24
C ASN A 86 -8.51 -10.50 -5.06
N TYR A 87 -8.27 -9.90 -6.23
CA TYR A 87 -9.33 -9.75 -7.20
C TYR A 87 -9.87 -11.16 -7.48
N PRO A 88 -11.20 -11.36 -7.52
CA PRO A 88 -11.72 -12.61 -8.03
C PRO A 88 -11.06 -12.84 -9.38
N GLU A 89 -10.51 -14.04 -9.59
CA GLU A 89 -10.17 -14.49 -10.94
C GLU A 89 -11.40 -14.17 -11.80
N GLU A 90 -11.20 -13.47 -12.92
CA GLU A 90 -12.29 -13.31 -13.88
C GLU A 90 -12.83 -14.72 -14.11
N SER A 91 -14.05 -14.99 -13.65
CA SER A 91 -14.68 -16.27 -13.94
C SER A 91 -14.63 -16.38 -15.44
N ASP A 92 -13.93 -17.39 -15.97
CA ASP A 92 -13.94 -17.75 -17.38
C ASP A 92 -15.41 -17.81 -17.78
N SER A 93 -15.91 -16.68 -18.29
CA SER A 93 -17.30 -16.52 -18.66
C SER A 93 -17.36 -17.06 -20.06
N GLU A 94 -17.74 -18.34 -20.15
CA GLU A 94 -18.07 -19.05 -21.39
C GLU A 94 -19.02 -18.26 -22.30
#